data_AF-A0A1B6L2U5-F1
#
_entry.id   AF-A0A1B6L2U5-F1
#
_cell.length_a   1.000
_cell.length_b   1.000
_cell.length_c   1.000
_cell.angle_alpha   90.00
_cell.angle_beta   90.00
_cell.angle_gamma   90.00
#
_symmetry.space_group_name_H-M   'P 1'
#
loop_
_entity.id
_entity.type
_entity.pdbx_description
1 polymer ?
#
loop_
_entity_poly.entity_id
_entity_poly.type
_entity_poly.pdbx_seq_one_letter_code
_entity_poly.pdbx_strand_id
1 'polypeptide(L)'
;AVVNETNSGALDNICGALARLIITNVSRVPLEQVIPVFVRYLPLREDFEENKWVYQSLTNLYQMGSQPLLQNLNPVIKACAISLHGNQIETENRSLILNLLQCCHRDFPTECTRAAGELPEPVALTLKQACVS
;
A
#
# COMPACT_ATOMS: atom_id res chain seq x y z
N ALA A 1 -8.91 -6.52 26.00
CA ALA A 1 -7.45 -6.52 25.81
C ALA A 1 -7.19 -6.72 24.33
N VAL A 2 -6.75 -5.68 23.61
CA VAL A 2 -6.29 -5.87 22.23
C VAL A 2 -4.92 -6.51 22.36
N VAL A 3 -4.84 -7.80 22.04
CA VAL A 3 -3.58 -8.53 21.96
C VAL A 3 -2.76 -7.80 20.91
N ASN A 4 -1.67 -7.15 21.34
CA ASN A 4 -0.62 -6.71 20.43
C ASN A 4 -0.02 -7.97 19.85
N GLU A 5 -0.55 -8.41 18.72
CA GLU A 5 -0.04 -9.57 18.01
C GLU A 5 1.33 -9.16 17.44
N THR A 6 2.40 -9.60 18.10
CA THR A 6 3.79 -9.34 17.71
C THR A 6 4.29 -10.31 16.64
N ASN A 7 3.44 -11.22 16.17
CA ASN A 7 3.76 -12.15 15.10
C ASN A 7 3.50 -11.47 13.75
N SER A 8 4.58 -11.16 13.02
CA SER A 8 4.50 -10.44 11.75
C SER A 8 3.64 -11.18 10.72
N GLY A 9 3.72 -12.52 10.64
CA GLY A 9 2.86 -13.31 9.76
C GLY A 9 1.37 -13.26 10.11
N ALA A 10 1.01 -13.15 11.40
CA ALA A 10 -0.39 -12.97 11.79
C ALA A 10 -0.92 -11.60 11.37
N LEU A 11 -0.11 -10.55 11.53
CA LEU A 11 -0.46 -9.19 11.07
C LEU A 11 -0.59 -9.12 9.55
N ASP A 12 0.27 -9.81 8.81
CA ASP A 12 0.20 -9.87 7.34
C ASP A 12 -1.09 -10.56 6.88
N ASN A 13 -1.46 -11.67 7.53
CA ASN A 13 -2.74 -12.36 7.28
C ASN A 13 -3.95 -11.47 7.60
N ILE A 14 -3.90 -10.69 8.67
CA ILE A 14 -4.95 -9.70 9.00
C ILE A 14 -5.04 -8.63 7.91
N CYS A 15 -3.91 -8.13 7.41
CA CYS A 15 -3.88 -7.17 6.30
C CYS A 15 -4.50 -7.77 5.03
N GLY A 16 -4.16 -9.02 4.70
CA GLY A 16 -4.76 -9.75 3.58
C GLY A 16 -6.26 -9.94 3.72
N ALA A 17 -6.73 -10.40 4.89
CA ALA A 17 -8.14 -10.58 5.18
C ALA A 17 -8.93 -9.26 5.08
N LEU A 18 -8.37 -8.17 5.62
CA LEU A 18 -8.96 -6.84 5.52
C LEU A 18 -9.03 -6.35 4.07
N ALA A 19 -7.96 -6.57 3.30
CA ALA A 19 -7.92 -6.22 1.89
C ALA A 19 -9.00 -6.95 1.09
N ARG A 20 -9.19 -8.25 1.32
CA ARG A 20 -10.28 -9.04 0.72
C ARG A 20 -11.66 -8.54 1.13
N LEU A 21 -11.84 -8.13 2.38
CA LEU A 21 -13.10 -7.56 2.86
C LEU A 21 -13.42 -6.24 2.16
N ILE A 22 -12.42 -5.36 1.98
CA ILE A 22 -12.54 -4.10 1.24
C ILE A 22 -12.94 -4.38 -0.21
N ILE A 23 -12.26 -5.32 -0.88
CA ILE A 23 -12.55 -5.70 -2.27
C ILE A 23 -13.98 -6.25 -2.41
N THR A 24 -14.39 -7.10 -1.47
CA THR A 24 -15.68 -7.79 -1.53
C THR A 24 -16.85 -6.87 -1.21
N ASN A 25 -16.71 -6.02 -0.18
CA ASN A 25 -17.79 -5.11 0.22
C ASN A 25 -17.27 -3.90 1.00
N VAL A 26 -16.69 -2.96 0.26
CA VAL A 26 -16.19 -1.68 0.79
C VAL A 26 -17.22 -0.91 1.61
N SER A 27 -18.52 -1.00 1.28
CA SER A 27 -19.59 -0.26 1.97
C SER A 27 -19.82 -0.70 3.42
N ARG A 28 -19.37 -1.90 3.79
CA ARG A 28 -19.47 -2.43 5.16
C ARG A 28 -18.22 -2.21 5.98
N VAL A 29 -17.18 -1.61 5.40
CA VAL A 29 -15.92 -1.34 6.09
C VAL A 29 -15.91 0.11 6.56
N PRO A 30 -15.67 0.40 7.86
CA PRO A 30 -15.53 1.76 8.35
C PRO A 30 -14.17 2.34 7.94
N LEU A 31 -14.03 2.71 6.65
CA LEU A 31 -12.76 3.10 6.02
C LEU A 31 -12.03 4.22 6.77
N GLU A 32 -12.75 5.20 7.32
CA GLU A 32 -12.17 6.30 8.12
C GLU A 32 -11.32 5.80 9.29
N GLN A 33 -11.73 4.71 9.94
CA GLN A 33 -11.01 4.12 11.08
C GLN A 33 -10.01 3.06 10.63
N VAL A 34 -10.34 2.36 9.55
CA VAL A 34 -9.60 1.20 9.07
C VAL A 34 -8.35 1.62 8.29
N ILE A 35 -8.47 2.56 7.37
CA ILE A 35 -7.39 2.92 6.44
C ILE A 35 -6.13 3.43 7.15
N PRO A 36 -6.20 4.37 8.13
CA PRO A 36 -5.00 4.85 8.83
C PRO A 36 -4.25 3.74 9.56
N VAL A 37 -4.95 2.71 10.04
CA VAL A 37 -4.34 1.56 10.71
C VAL A 37 -3.80 0.58 9.68
N PHE A 38 -4.59 0.25 8.67
CA PHE A 38 -4.24 -0.68 7.60
C PHE A 38 -2.93 -0.31 6.91
N VAL A 39 -2.79 0.94 6.46
CA VAL A 39 -1.59 1.39 5.75
C VAL A 39 -0.34 1.47 6.63
N ARG A 40 -0.49 1.55 7.97
CA ARG A 40 0.65 1.56 8.91
C ARG A 40 1.30 0.19 9.08
N TYR A 41 0.58 -0.88 8.76
CA TYR A 41 1.11 -2.24 8.78
C TYR A 41 1.74 -2.65 7.45
N LEU A 42 1.73 -1.76 6.44
CA LEU A 42 2.35 -2.01 5.16
C LEU A 42 3.79 -1.44 5.08
N PRO A 43 4.68 -2.06 4.29
CA PRO A 43 4.46 -3.29 3.52
C PRO A 43 4.43 -4.55 4.41
N LEU A 44 3.93 -5.66 3.85
CA LEU A 44 3.98 -6.98 4.50
C LEU A 44 5.43 -7.41 4.77
N ARG A 45 5.64 -8.31 5.73
CA ARG A 45 6.99 -8.60 6.26
C ARG A 45 7.41 -10.06 6.14
N GLU A 46 6.49 -10.99 6.33
CA GLU A 46 6.73 -12.43 6.33
C GLU A 46 5.85 -13.14 5.30
N ASP A 47 4.55 -12.85 5.32
CA ASP A 47 3.57 -13.51 4.44
C ASP A 47 3.25 -12.63 3.23
N PHE A 48 4.03 -12.80 2.17
CA PHE A 48 3.91 -12.01 0.94
C PHE A 48 2.81 -12.51 -0.01
N GLU A 49 2.17 -13.65 0.24
CA GLU A 49 1.08 -14.18 -0.60
C GLU A 49 -0.12 -13.21 -0.60
N GLU A 50 -0.28 -12.46 0.49
CA GLU A 50 -1.35 -11.48 0.67
C GLU A 50 -1.11 -10.15 -0.06
N ASN A 51 0.08 -9.91 -0.61
CA ASN A 51 0.40 -8.66 -1.31
C ASN A 51 -0.56 -8.39 -2.47
N LYS A 52 -0.97 -9.43 -3.19
CA LYS A 52 -1.94 -9.33 -4.29
C LYS A 52 -3.21 -8.63 -3.82
N TRP A 53 -3.80 -9.13 -2.73
CA TRP A 53 -5.05 -8.62 -2.20
C TRP A 53 -4.87 -7.22 -1.62
N VAL A 54 -3.78 -6.99 -0.88
CA VAL A 54 -3.44 -5.69 -0.30
C VAL A 54 -3.38 -4.62 -1.39
N TYR A 55 -2.53 -4.78 -2.39
CA TYR A 55 -2.35 -3.75 -3.41
C TYR A 55 -3.56 -3.61 -4.34
N GLN A 56 -4.27 -4.71 -4.62
CA GLN A 56 -5.54 -4.64 -5.35
C GLN A 56 -6.58 -3.82 -4.59
N SER A 57 -6.70 -4.00 -3.27
CA SER A 57 -7.63 -3.22 -2.44
C SER A 57 -7.28 -1.72 -2.45
N LEU A 58 -5.99 -1.38 -2.35
CA LEU A 58 -5.50 0.00 -2.40
C LEU A 58 -5.76 0.65 -3.76
N THR A 59 -5.53 -0.09 -4.84
CA THR A 59 -5.82 0.37 -6.21
C THR A 59 -7.31 0.62 -6.41
N ASN A 60 -8.17 -0.29 -5.93
CA ASN A 60 -9.62 -0.11 -6.01
C ASN A 60 -10.07 1.14 -5.25
N LEU A 61 -9.61 1.31 -4.01
CA LEU A 61 -9.93 2.48 -3.20
C LEU A 61 -9.45 3.79 -3.84
N TYR A 62 -8.28 3.77 -4.49
CA TYR A 62 -7.74 4.91 -5.22
C TYR A 62 -8.62 5.27 -6.42
N GLN A 63 -8.98 4.29 -7.25
CA GLN A 63 -9.85 4.46 -8.41
C GLN A 63 -11.26 4.96 -8.02
N MET A 64 -11.74 4.58 -6.84
CA MET A 64 -13.00 5.06 -6.27
C MET A 64 -12.92 6.50 -5.72
N GLY A 65 -11.73 7.11 -5.65
CA GLY A 65 -11.54 8.43 -5.06
C GLY A 65 -11.80 8.46 -3.54
N SER A 66 -11.51 7.35 -2.85
CA SER A 66 -11.76 7.19 -1.42
C SER A 66 -11.03 8.26 -0.59
N GLN A 67 -11.77 9.18 0.02
CA GLN A 67 -11.19 10.26 0.82
C GLN A 67 -10.27 9.76 1.95
N PRO A 68 -10.63 8.71 2.73
CA PRO A 68 -9.73 8.11 3.73
C PRO A 68 -8.39 7.67 3.15
N LEU A 69 -8.39 7.08 1.95
CA LEU A 69 -7.16 6.65 1.28
C LEU A 69 -6.34 7.85 0.82
N LEU A 70 -6.98 8.83 0.17
CA LEU A 70 -6.29 10.01 -0.36
C LEU A 70 -5.63 10.83 0.76
N GLN A 71 -6.26 10.92 1.93
CA GLN A 71 -5.68 11.55 3.13
C GLN A 71 -4.48 10.77 3.70
N ASN A 72 -4.35 9.49 3.37
CA ASN A 72 -3.29 8.59 3.81
C ASN A 72 -2.44 8.08 2.64
N LEU A 73 -2.28 8.87 1.57
CA LEU A 73 -1.61 8.43 0.34
C LEU A 73 -0.09 8.26 0.52
N ASN A 74 0.55 9.10 1.34
CA ASN A 74 1.99 9.02 1.60
C ASN A 74 2.48 7.66 2.15
N PRO A 75 1.88 7.07 3.21
CA PRO A 75 2.29 5.73 3.65
C PRO A 75 2.03 4.66 2.59
N VAL A 76 1.00 4.80 1.75
CA VAL A 76 0.74 3.89 0.62
C VAL A 76 1.86 3.96 -0.41
N ILE A 77 2.28 5.16 -0.82
CA ILE A 77 3.39 5.36 -1.75
C ILE A 77 4.69 4.78 -1.18
N LYS A 78 4.96 4.99 0.11
CA LYS A 78 6.15 4.42 0.77
C LYS A 78 6.12 2.90 0.79
N ALA A 79 4.99 2.27 1.13
CA ALA A 79 4.85 0.82 1.10
C ALA A 79 5.09 0.25 -0.29
N CYS A 80 4.50 0.86 -1.32
CA CYS A 80 4.72 0.50 -2.73
C CYS A 80 6.20 0.53 -3.12
N ALA A 81 6.91 1.62 -2.78
CA ALA A 81 8.32 1.78 -3.09
C ALA A 81 9.20 0.73 -2.37
N ILE A 82 8.94 0.48 -1.09
CA ILE A 82 9.68 -0.50 -0.29
C ILE A 82 9.48 -1.91 -0.84
N SER A 83 8.23 -2.30 -1.13
CA SER A 83 7.97 -3.63 -1.69
C SER A 83 8.62 -3.80 -3.07
N LEU A 84 8.58 -2.78 -3.94
CA LEU A 84 9.26 -2.83 -5.25
C LEU A 84 10.78 -2.97 -5.12
N HIS A 85 11.37 -2.27 -4.14
CA HIS A 85 12.80 -2.30 -3.88
C HIS A 85 13.26 -3.65 -3.32
N GLY A 86 12.54 -4.19 -2.34
CA GLY A 86 12.85 -5.49 -1.73
C GLY A 86 12.66 -6.68 -2.67
N ASN A 87 12.04 -6.47 -3.83
CA ASN A 87 11.64 -7.52 -4.77
C ASN A 87 10.78 -8.63 -4.11
N GLN A 88 10.06 -8.27 -3.05
CA GLN A 88 9.19 -9.15 -2.26
C GLN A 88 7.77 -9.18 -2.85
N ILE A 89 7.68 -9.21 -4.18
CA ILE A 89 6.41 -9.12 -4.90
C ILE A 89 6.50 -9.99 -6.15
N GLU A 90 5.47 -10.79 -6.39
CA GLU A 90 5.30 -11.54 -7.63
C GLU A 90 5.16 -10.62 -8.85
N THR A 91 5.61 -11.09 -10.01
CA THR A 91 5.63 -10.30 -11.25
C THR A 91 4.26 -9.70 -11.62
N GLU A 92 3.17 -10.43 -11.42
CA GLU A 92 1.80 -9.94 -11.67
C GLU A 92 1.47 -8.72 -10.80
N ASN A 93 1.76 -8.81 -9.51
CA ASN A 93 1.49 -7.76 -8.52
C ASN A 93 2.40 -6.54 -8.70
N ARG A 94 3.61 -6.73 -9.26
CA ARG A 94 4.54 -5.63 -9.56
C ARG A 94 3.92 -4.61 -10.51
N SER A 95 3.24 -5.07 -11.56
CA SER A 95 2.57 -4.20 -12.53
C SER A 95 1.50 -3.32 -11.89
N LEU A 96 0.76 -3.89 -10.94
CA LEU A 96 -0.31 -3.20 -10.21
C LEU A 96 0.26 -2.07 -9.35
N ILE A 97 1.38 -2.32 -8.65
CA ILE A 97 2.04 -1.29 -7.84
C ILE A 97 2.65 -0.18 -8.70
N LEU A 98 3.27 -0.53 -9.83
CA LEU A 98 3.82 0.46 -10.77
C LEU A 98 2.71 1.37 -11.30
N ASN A 99 1.59 0.79 -11.75
CA ASN A 99 0.43 1.55 -12.23
C ASN A 99 -0.13 2.48 -11.14
N LEU A 100 -0.22 2.00 -9.89
CA LEU A 100 -0.68 2.82 -8.77
C LEU A 100 0.28 3.99 -8.51
N LEU A 101 1.59 3.75 -8.48
CA LEU A 101 2.60 4.80 -8.30
C LEU A 101 2.59 5.83 -9.43
N GLN A 102 2.42 5.41 -10.68
CA GLN A 102 2.27 6.32 -11.81
C GLN A 102 1.02 7.19 -11.68
N CYS A 103 -0.12 6.61 -11.27
CA CYS A 103 -1.34 7.36 -11.02
C CYS A 103 -1.14 8.37 -9.88
N CYS A 104 -0.57 7.94 -8.76
CA CYS A 104 -0.25 8.82 -7.65
C CYS A 104 0.71 9.95 -8.06
N HIS A 105 1.70 9.67 -8.90
CA HIS A 105 2.64 10.69 -9.36
C HIS A 105 1.96 11.72 -10.26
N ARG A 106 1.07 11.26 -11.16
CA ARG A 106 0.29 12.13 -12.05
C ARG A 106 -0.68 13.01 -11.27
N ASP A 107 -1.42 12.44 -10.32
CA ASP A 107 -2.54 13.10 -9.67
C ASP A 107 -2.11 13.83 -8.37
N PHE A 108 -1.08 13.33 -7.68
CA PHE A 108 -0.55 13.84 -6.39
C PHE A 108 0.99 13.90 -6.37
N PRO A 109 1.64 14.64 -7.27
CA PRO A 109 3.11 14.67 -7.39
C PRO A 109 3.82 15.11 -6.10
N THR A 110 3.21 16.02 -5.33
CA THR A 110 3.74 16.49 -4.04
C THR A 110 3.84 15.37 -3.00
N GLU A 111 2.91 14.42 -3.01
CA GLU A 111 2.93 13.27 -2.09
C GLU A 111 4.04 12.29 -2.46
N CYS A 112 4.28 12.08 -3.76
CA CYS A 112 5.42 11.29 -4.24
C CYS A 112 6.76 11.93 -3.88
N THR A 113 6.90 13.26 -4.04
CA THR A 113 8.11 13.98 -3.63
C THR A 113 8.31 13.89 -2.12
N ARG A 114 7.25 14.06 -1.32
CA ARG A 114 7.30 13.91 0.13
C ARG A 114 7.75 12.51 0.53
N ALA A 115 7.13 11.47 -0.04
CA ALA A 115 7.52 10.10 0.23
C ALA A 115 8.98 9.82 -0.14
N ALA A 116 9.45 10.30 -1.29
CA ALA A 116 10.84 10.15 -1.70
C ALA A 116 11.84 10.82 -0.75
N GLY A 117 11.48 11.97 -0.15
CA GLY A 117 12.32 12.66 0.83
C GLY A 117 12.38 11.99 2.21
N GLU A 118 11.38 11.15 2.54
CA GLU A 118 11.30 10.41 3.80
C GLU A 118 11.89 9.00 3.72
N LEU A 119 12.10 8.47 2.52
CA LEU A 119 12.63 7.13 2.27
C LEU A 119 14.16 7.11 2.20
N PRO A 120 14.82 5.99 2.56
CA PRO A 120 16.25 5.81 2.30
C PRO A 120 16.58 5.94 0.80
N GLU A 121 17.75 6.49 0.48
CA GLU A 121 18.16 6.80 -0.91
C GLU A 121 17.94 5.63 -1.91
N PRO A 122 18.30 4.36 -1.61
CA PRO A 122 18.08 3.26 -2.54
C PRO A 122 16.60 3.03 -2.88
N VAL A 123 15.71 3.20 -1.89
CA VAL A 123 14.26 3.03 -2.05
C VAL A 123 13.66 4.25 -2.74
N ALA A 124 14.13 5.45 -2.41
CA ALA A 124 13.72 6.69 -3.06
C ALA A 124 14.06 6.68 -4.55
N LEU A 125 15.21 6.12 -4.96
CA LEU A 125 15.55 5.92 -6.36
C LEU A 125 14.59 4.94 -7.05
N THR A 126 14.23 3.83 -6.40
CA THR A 126 13.21 2.90 -6.92
C THR A 126 11.86 3.60 -7.12
N LEU A 127 11.43 4.43 -6.18
CA LEU A 127 10.21 5.23 -6.32
C LEU A 127 10.29 6.18 -7.53
N LYS A 128 11.39 6.94 -7.65
CA LYS A 128 11.60 7.87 -8.78
C LYS A 128 11.57 7.13 -10.12
N GLN A 129 12.21 5.97 -10.22
CA GLN A 129 12.19 5.14 -11.43
C GLN A 129 10.78 4.63 -11.76
N ALA A 130 10.05 4.15 -10.75
CA ALA A 130 8.68 3.65 -10.92
C ALA A 130 7.70 4.73 -11.39
N CYS A 131 7.90 5.98 -10.97
CA CYS A 131 7.06 7.12 -11.40
C CYS A 131 7.30 7.56 -12.85
N VAL A 132 8.44 7.20 -13.46
CA VAL A 132 8.87 7.65 -14.80
C VAL A 132 8.81 6.53 -15.85
N SER A 133 8.79 5.26 -15.40
CA SER A 133 8.56 4.08 -16.25
C SER A 133 7.12 4.05 -16.74
#